data_AF-K0X1V6-F1
#
_entry.id   AF-K0X1V6-F1
#
_cell.length_a   1.000
_cell.length_b   1.000
_cell.length_c   1.000
_cell.angle_alpha   90.00
_cell.angle_beta   90.00
_cell.angle_gamma   90.00
#
_symmetry.space_group_name_H-M   'P 1'
#
loop_
_entity.id
_entity.type
_entity.pdbx_description
1 polymer ?
#
loop_
_entity_poly.entity_id
_entity_poly.type
_entity_poly.pdbx_seq_one_letter_code
_entity_poly.pdbx_strand_id
1 'polypeptide(L)'
;MKTMVYIFFSFFMFCAMNLNAQSPIEIDTVSLRYVNGFTNQHEIVDEYRMKNHSNEEYITWVSLEPIKNKSNLLLMREFFLQAHGDFSYLHLMGDCILDELPVNTGYSFIKKIAPGETFSYFIVKTDPESNFYSERIVLMKESELTQFLKTQLEERYFFKPSNIVLTGK
;
A
#
# COMPACT_ATOMS: atom_id res chain seq x y z
N MET A 1 -37.95 -26.31 26.74
CA MET A 1 -36.95 -26.68 25.70
C MET A 1 -36.76 -25.60 24.65
N LYS A 2 -37.81 -25.10 23.98
CA LYS A 2 -37.68 -24.10 22.89
C LYS A 2 -36.93 -22.82 23.34
N THR A 3 -37.26 -22.25 24.49
CA THR A 3 -36.62 -21.03 25.01
C THR A 3 -35.13 -21.20 25.34
N MET A 4 -34.74 -22.37 25.86
CA MET A 4 -33.33 -22.68 26.15
C MET A 4 -32.50 -22.79 24.87
N VAL A 5 -33.06 -23.36 23.80
CA VAL A 5 -32.38 -23.45 22.50
C VAL A 5 -32.14 -22.06 21.90
N TYR A 6 -33.12 -21.15 21.99
CA TYR A 6 -32.95 -19.77 21.51
C TYR A 6 -31.89 -18.99 22.28
N ILE A 7 -31.75 -19.22 23.58
CA ILE A 7 -30.72 -18.59 24.42
C ILE A 7 -29.33 -19.10 24.02
N PHE A 8 -29.17 -20.43 23.89
CA PHE A 8 -27.90 -21.03 23.46
C PHE A 8 -27.49 -20.61 22.03
N PHE A 9 -28.45 -20.54 21.11
CA PHE A 9 -28.18 -20.13 19.73
C PHE A 9 -27.79 -18.65 19.64
N SER A 10 -28.46 -17.79 20.40
CA SER A 10 -28.11 -16.37 20.50
C SER A 10 -26.72 -16.16 21.11
N PHE A 11 -26.36 -16.94 22.14
CA PHE A 11 -25.03 -16.88 22.76
C PHE A 11 -23.93 -17.38 21.80
N PHE A 12 -24.19 -18.46 21.07
CA PHE A 12 -23.26 -18.98 20.05
C PHE A 12 -23.01 -17.96 18.92
N MET A 13 -24.06 -17.29 18.44
CA MET A 13 -23.93 -16.21 17.45
C MET A 13 -23.11 -15.03 18.00
N PHE A 14 -23.33 -14.62 19.25
CA PHE A 14 -22.54 -13.57 19.90
C PHE A 14 -21.06 -13.94 20.08
N CYS A 15 -20.76 -15.22 20.36
CA CYS A 15 -19.40 -15.72 20.44
C CYS A 15 -18.72 -15.83 19.07
N ALA A 16 -19.46 -16.17 18.02
CA ALA A 16 -18.91 -16.28 16.65
C ALA A 16 -18.62 -14.90 16.01
N MET A 17 -19.34 -13.84 16.42
CA MET A 17 -19.23 -12.52 15.78
C MET A 17 -17.98 -11.71 16.19
N ASN A 18 -17.20 -12.14 17.17
CA ASN A 18 -16.08 -11.35 17.71
C ASN A 18 -14.70 -12.05 17.70
N LEU A 19 -14.50 -13.10 16.89
CA LEU A 19 -13.23 -13.85 16.90
C LEU A 19 -12.16 -13.35 15.92
N ASN A 20 -12.44 -12.38 15.06
CA ASN A 20 -11.42 -11.76 14.19
C ASN A 20 -11.07 -10.35 14.68
N ALA A 21 -10.36 -10.27 15.80
CA ALA A 21 -9.70 -9.04 16.24
C ALA A 21 -8.36 -8.79 15.52
N GLN A 22 -8.08 -9.51 14.43
CA GLN A 22 -6.88 -9.28 13.62
C GLN A 22 -7.04 -7.99 12.81
N SER A 23 -5.98 -7.20 12.75
CA SER A 23 -5.95 -6.00 11.90
C SER A 23 -6.27 -6.40 10.46
N PRO A 24 -7.23 -5.74 9.77
CA PRO A 24 -7.56 -6.05 8.38
C PRO A 24 -6.33 -6.03 7.45
N ILE A 25 -5.40 -5.12 7.74
CA ILE A 25 -4.05 -5.11 7.16
C ILE A 25 -3.02 -5.08 8.30
N GLU A 26 -2.12 -6.04 8.30
CA GLU A 26 -0.96 -6.10 9.20
C GLU A 26 0.22 -5.42 8.51
N ILE A 27 0.89 -4.51 9.22
CA ILE A 27 2.07 -3.81 8.72
C ILE A 27 3.20 -4.01 9.71
N ASP A 28 4.25 -4.69 9.26
CA ASP A 28 5.46 -4.93 10.03
C ASP A 28 6.64 -4.18 9.42
N THR A 29 7.62 -3.86 10.26
CA THR A 29 8.93 -3.38 9.80
C THR A 29 10.03 -4.22 10.39
N VAL A 30 10.85 -4.84 9.54
CA VAL A 30 12.04 -5.58 9.94
C VAL A 30 13.26 -4.83 9.42
N SER A 31 14.18 -4.45 10.30
CA SER A 31 15.40 -3.72 9.93
C SER A 31 16.61 -4.64 9.98
N LEU A 32 17.35 -4.71 8.88
CA LEU A 32 18.59 -5.46 8.74
C LEU A 32 19.73 -4.47 8.54
N ARG A 33 20.82 -4.63 9.30
CA ARG A 33 22.05 -3.83 9.14
C ARG A 33 23.16 -4.71 8.62
N TYR A 34 23.84 -4.27 7.58
CA TYR A 34 25.01 -4.96 7.04
C TYR A 34 26.09 -3.96 6.60
N VAL A 35 27.27 -4.49 6.29
CA VAL A 35 28.35 -3.73 5.67
C VAL A 35 28.37 -4.09 4.19
N ASN A 36 28.19 -3.11 3.32
CA ASN A 36 28.30 -3.32 1.89
C ASN A 36 29.75 -3.63 1.54
N GLY A 37 30.03 -4.84 1.04
CA GLY A 37 31.39 -5.29 0.74
C GLY A 37 32.07 -4.56 -0.41
N PHE A 38 31.32 -3.85 -1.28
CA PHE A 38 31.88 -3.06 -2.38
C PHE A 38 32.25 -1.65 -1.94
N THR A 39 31.39 -1.00 -1.16
CA THR A 39 31.60 0.39 -0.72
C THR A 39 32.26 0.49 0.66
N ASN A 40 32.28 -0.61 1.41
CA ASN A 40 32.68 -0.70 2.82
C ASN A 40 31.87 0.25 3.73
N GLN A 41 30.67 0.62 3.31
CA GLN A 41 29.76 1.49 4.07
C GLN A 41 28.70 0.66 4.80
N HIS A 42 28.22 1.20 5.92
CA HIS A 42 27.06 0.64 6.62
C HIS A 42 25.79 0.93 5.83
N GLU A 43 25.04 -0.12 5.55
CA GLU A 43 23.73 -0.04 4.92
C GLU A 43 22.69 -0.70 5.81
N ILE A 44 21.48 -0.15 5.74
CA ILE A 44 20.32 -0.59 6.47
C ILE A 44 19.25 -0.87 5.42
N VAL A 45 18.66 -2.06 5.50
CA VAL A 45 17.49 -2.42 4.70
C VAL A 45 16.33 -2.63 5.65
N ASP A 46 15.34 -1.76 5.52
CA ASP A 46 14.07 -1.93 6.21
C ASP A 46 13.09 -2.64 5.26
N GLU A 47 12.65 -3.83 5.64
CA GLU A 47 11.50 -4.48 5.02
C GLU A 47 10.22 -3.93 5.66
N TYR A 48 9.49 -3.13 4.91
CA TYR A 48 8.13 -2.68 5.26
C TYR A 48 7.11 -3.63 4.64
N ARG A 49 6.67 -4.61 5.43
CA ARG A 49 5.85 -5.73 4.99
C ARG A 49 4.38 -5.49 5.28
N MET A 50 3.55 -5.56 4.26
CA MET A 50 2.10 -5.40 4.33
C MET A 50 1.41 -6.72 4.03
N LYS A 51 0.62 -7.24 4.97
CA LYS A 51 -0.16 -8.46 4.79
C LYS A 51 -1.65 -8.17 4.91
N ASN A 52 -2.41 -8.53 3.88
CA ASN A 52 -3.86 -8.34 3.84
C ASN A 52 -4.58 -9.57 4.39
N HIS A 53 -5.17 -9.43 5.58
CA HIS A 53 -6.01 -10.46 6.20
C HIS A 53 -7.51 -10.23 5.97
N SER A 54 -7.86 -9.11 5.34
CA SER A 54 -9.24 -8.76 5.03
C SER A 54 -9.76 -9.49 3.79
N ASN A 55 -11.05 -9.34 3.53
CA ASN A 55 -11.71 -9.76 2.30
C ASN A 55 -11.81 -8.61 1.27
N GLU A 56 -11.18 -7.46 1.52
CA GLU A 56 -11.17 -6.30 0.63
C GLU A 56 -9.80 -6.16 -0.05
N GLU A 57 -9.79 -5.53 -1.23
CA GLU A 57 -8.56 -5.20 -1.93
C GLU A 57 -8.00 -3.86 -1.42
N TYR A 58 -6.68 -3.82 -1.25
CA TYR A 58 -5.95 -2.61 -0.89
C TYR A 58 -5.05 -2.17 -2.04
N ILE A 59 -4.83 -0.87 -2.17
CA ILE A 59 -3.88 -0.27 -3.08
C ILE A 59 -2.84 0.51 -2.28
N THR A 60 -1.59 0.38 -2.69
CA THR A 60 -0.47 1.13 -2.13
C THR A 60 0.34 1.81 -3.22
N TRP A 61 0.87 2.99 -2.90
CA TRP A 61 1.80 3.74 -3.74
C TRP A 61 2.74 4.55 -2.85
N VAL A 62 3.71 5.22 -3.47
CA VAL A 62 4.61 6.15 -2.78
C VAL A 62 4.23 7.57 -3.20
N SER A 63 3.92 8.43 -2.24
CA SER A 63 3.67 9.86 -2.45
C SER A 63 4.99 10.63 -2.63
N LEU A 64 4.97 11.72 -3.38
CA LEU A 64 6.13 12.62 -3.51
C LEU A 64 6.42 13.37 -2.21
N GLU A 65 5.35 13.80 -1.53
CA GLU A 65 5.40 14.54 -0.27
C GLU A 65 4.99 13.66 0.91
N PRO A 66 5.49 13.92 2.13
CA PRO A 66 5.07 13.21 3.33
C PRO A 66 3.54 13.22 3.52
N ILE A 67 2.98 12.10 3.93
CA ILE A 67 1.53 11.89 3.99
C ILE A 67 0.91 12.31 5.33
N LYS A 68 1.74 12.64 6.32
CA LYS A 68 1.30 13.00 7.67
C LYS A 68 0.29 14.15 7.61
N ASN A 69 -0.85 13.96 8.27
CA ASN A 69 -1.98 14.91 8.34
C ASN A 69 -2.74 15.14 7.01
N LYS A 70 -2.46 14.39 5.93
CA LYS A 70 -3.25 14.48 4.70
C LYS A 70 -4.46 13.56 4.77
N SER A 71 -5.59 14.02 4.23
CA SER A 71 -6.77 13.16 4.06
C SER A 71 -6.60 12.23 2.86
N ASN A 72 -7.26 11.08 2.86
CA ASN A 72 -7.29 10.16 1.72
C ASN A 72 -7.71 10.87 0.43
N LEU A 73 -8.67 11.79 0.51
CA LEU A 73 -9.11 12.59 -0.64
C LEU A 73 -7.99 13.46 -1.20
N LEU A 74 -7.20 14.11 -0.33
CA LEU A 74 -6.07 14.92 -0.76
C LEU A 74 -4.99 14.04 -1.41
N LEU A 75 -4.64 12.92 -0.78
CA LEU A 75 -3.65 11.97 -1.31
C LEU A 75 -4.03 11.45 -2.70
N MET A 76 -5.30 11.08 -2.90
CA MET A 76 -5.79 10.67 -4.23
C MET A 76 -5.75 11.80 -5.24
N ARG A 77 -6.11 13.04 -4.86
CA ARG A 77 -6.03 14.20 -5.76
C ARG A 77 -4.59 14.47 -6.21
N GLU A 78 -3.66 14.49 -5.26
CA GLU A 78 -2.24 14.75 -5.53
C GLU A 78 -1.61 13.67 -6.42
N PHE A 79 -2.00 12.40 -6.25
CA PHE A 79 -1.45 11.32 -7.06
C PHE A 79 -2.10 11.23 -8.45
N PHE A 80 -3.43 11.22 -8.51
CA PHE A 80 -4.15 10.89 -9.75
C PHE A 80 -4.46 12.12 -10.64
N LEU A 81 -4.76 13.27 -10.02
CA LEU A 81 -5.29 14.44 -10.73
C LEU A 81 -4.28 15.56 -10.89
N GLN A 82 -3.40 15.77 -9.92
CA GLN A 82 -2.40 16.81 -10.00
C GLN A 82 -1.37 16.47 -11.09
N ALA A 83 -1.10 17.46 -11.94
CA ALA A 83 -0.06 17.33 -12.95
C ALA A 83 1.32 17.41 -12.28
N HIS A 84 2.19 16.49 -12.68
CA HIS A 84 3.59 16.49 -12.26
C HIS A 84 4.45 16.67 -13.50
N GLY A 85 4.70 17.93 -13.87
CA GLY A 85 5.17 18.30 -15.20
C GLY A 85 3.97 18.58 -16.12
N ASP A 86 4.00 18.02 -17.33
CA ASP A 86 2.99 18.30 -18.35
C ASP A 86 1.70 17.48 -18.21
N PHE A 87 1.75 16.37 -17.45
CA PHE A 87 0.64 15.43 -17.35
C PHE A 87 0.36 15.01 -15.90
N SER A 88 -0.90 14.67 -15.61
CA SER A 88 -1.26 13.90 -14.41
C SER A 88 -1.34 12.42 -14.73
N TYR A 89 -1.41 11.56 -13.70
CA TYR A 89 -1.58 10.12 -13.89
C TYR A 89 -2.77 9.78 -14.79
N LEU A 90 -3.94 10.43 -14.58
CA LEU A 90 -5.12 10.15 -15.41
C LEU A 90 -4.95 10.58 -16.87
N HIS A 91 -4.22 11.67 -17.15
CA HIS A 91 -3.90 12.06 -18.53
C HIS A 91 -3.01 10.99 -19.18
N LEU A 92 -1.95 10.55 -18.49
CA LEU A 92 -1.04 9.51 -18.97
C LEU A 92 -1.78 8.17 -19.22
N MET A 93 -2.76 7.85 -18.38
CA MET A 93 -3.61 6.67 -18.54
C MET A 93 -4.56 6.80 -19.73
N GLY A 94 -5.23 7.94 -19.87
CA GLY A 94 -6.20 8.19 -20.96
C GLY A 94 -5.56 8.13 -22.34
N ASP A 95 -4.33 8.63 -22.46
CA ASP A 95 -3.56 8.62 -23.71
C ASP A 95 -2.75 7.32 -23.90
N CYS A 96 -2.92 6.32 -23.03
CA CYS A 96 -2.19 5.04 -23.01
C CYS A 96 -0.65 5.18 -22.97
N ILE A 97 -0.14 6.34 -22.53
CA ILE A 97 1.30 6.63 -22.42
C ILE A 97 1.95 5.78 -21.33
N LEU A 98 1.21 5.44 -20.26
CA LEU A 98 1.71 4.58 -19.18
C LEU A 98 2.18 3.20 -19.65
N ASP A 99 1.65 2.69 -20.76
CA ASP A 99 2.02 1.37 -21.30
C ASP A 99 3.45 1.35 -21.88
N GLU A 100 3.96 2.53 -22.27
CA GLU A 100 5.29 2.69 -22.87
C GLU A 100 6.35 3.12 -21.85
N LEU A 101 5.92 3.60 -20.68
CA LEU A 101 6.81 4.15 -19.67
C LEU A 101 7.21 3.10 -18.62
N PRO A 102 8.46 3.13 -18.14
CA PRO A 102 8.82 2.34 -16.98
C PRO A 102 8.04 2.81 -15.76
N VAL A 103 7.72 1.86 -14.87
CA VAL A 103 7.08 2.17 -13.58
C VAL A 103 8.02 3.03 -12.75
N ASN A 104 7.52 4.17 -12.27
CA ASN A 104 8.28 5.16 -11.52
C ASN A 104 7.64 5.39 -10.14
N THR A 105 8.44 5.15 -9.10
CA THR A 105 8.07 5.40 -7.71
C THR A 105 7.77 6.88 -7.49
N GLY A 106 6.56 7.20 -7.03
CA GLY A 106 6.12 8.60 -6.86
C GLY A 106 5.14 9.07 -7.93
N TYR A 107 5.20 8.49 -9.13
CA TYR A 107 4.49 9.01 -10.30
C TYR A 107 3.54 8.01 -10.94
N SER A 108 3.99 6.78 -11.19
CA SER A 108 3.19 5.75 -11.87
C SER A 108 3.11 4.42 -11.14
N PHE A 109 3.93 4.23 -10.10
CA PHE A 109 3.87 3.03 -9.27
C PHE A 109 2.57 2.99 -8.45
N ILE A 110 1.75 1.98 -8.72
CA ILE A 110 0.64 1.54 -7.87
C ILE A 110 0.67 0.02 -7.74
N LYS A 111 0.39 -0.51 -6.55
CA LYS A 111 0.32 -1.95 -6.29
C LYS A 111 -1.00 -2.27 -5.62
N LYS A 112 -1.68 -3.29 -6.14
CA LYS A 112 -2.82 -3.93 -5.49
C LYS A 112 -2.34 -5.05 -4.56
N ILE A 113 -2.96 -5.18 -3.40
CA ILE A 113 -2.73 -6.23 -2.40
C ILE A 113 -4.08 -6.92 -2.17
N ALA A 114 -4.28 -8.06 -2.82
CA ALA A 114 -5.52 -8.83 -2.73
C ALA A 114 -5.65 -9.53 -1.36
N PRO A 115 -6.85 -10.01 -0.98
CA PRO A 115 -7.05 -10.83 0.22
C PRO A 115 -6.05 -11.98 0.33
N GLY A 116 -5.35 -12.07 1.47
CA GLY A 116 -4.33 -13.09 1.74
C GLY A 116 -2.95 -12.79 1.14
N GLU A 117 -2.80 -11.75 0.32
CA GLU A 117 -1.51 -11.39 -0.25
C GLU A 117 -0.61 -10.65 0.73
N THR A 118 0.69 -10.71 0.46
CA THR A 118 1.72 -9.95 1.15
C THR A 118 2.53 -9.17 0.13
N PHE A 119 2.78 -7.90 0.41
CA PHE A 119 3.64 -7.03 -0.38
C PHE A 119 4.69 -6.39 0.51
N SER A 120 5.94 -6.32 0.04
CA SER A 120 7.04 -5.72 0.80
C SER A 120 7.71 -4.56 0.05
N TYR A 121 7.87 -3.43 0.72
CA TYR A 121 8.84 -2.41 0.31
C TYR A 121 10.17 -2.70 1.00
N PHE A 122 11.25 -2.88 0.25
CA PHE A 122 12.61 -2.92 0.79
C PHE A 122 13.24 -1.54 0.68
N ILE A 123 13.36 -0.83 1.79
CA ILE A 123 13.89 0.53 1.83
C ILE A 123 15.36 0.47 2.20
N VAL A 124 16.23 0.84 1.25
CA VAL A 124 17.68 0.92 1.47
C VAL A 124 18.03 2.31 1.98
N LYS A 125 18.71 2.40 3.12
CA LYS A 125 19.15 3.65 3.74
C LYS A 125 20.52 3.50 4.41
N THR A 126 21.24 4.61 4.52
CA THR A 126 22.52 4.68 5.25
C THR A 126 22.35 5.27 6.65
N ASP A 127 21.39 6.19 6.80
CA ASP A 127 21.02 6.79 8.08
C ASP A 127 19.89 5.98 8.76
N PRO A 128 20.11 5.43 9.97
CA PRO A 128 19.07 4.77 10.76
C PRO A 128 17.81 5.58 10.97
N GLU A 129 17.94 6.91 11.13
CA GLU A 129 16.84 7.82 11.43
C GLU A 129 16.08 8.24 10.17
N SER A 130 16.58 7.89 8.99
CA SER A 130 15.89 8.20 7.74
C SER A 130 14.56 7.46 7.66
N ASN A 131 13.53 8.26 7.47
CA ASN A 131 12.13 7.89 7.38
C ASN A 131 11.49 8.38 6.06
N PHE A 132 12.33 8.73 5.06
CA PHE A 132 11.90 9.35 3.81
C PHE A 132 10.77 8.58 3.12
N TYR A 133 10.95 7.29 2.86
CA TYR A 133 9.92 6.48 2.22
C TYR A 133 8.79 6.06 3.16
N SER A 134 9.10 5.75 4.43
CA SER A 134 8.07 5.34 5.40
C SER A 134 7.03 6.43 5.65
N GLU A 135 7.40 7.71 5.56
CA GLU A 135 6.46 8.83 5.67
C GLU A 135 5.69 9.13 4.37
N ARG A 136 5.96 8.39 3.29
CA ARG A 136 5.41 8.62 1.95
C ARG A 136 4.61 7.45 1.40
N ILE A 137 4.76 6.26 1.96
CA ILE A 137 3.99 5.08 1.56
C ILE A 137 2.52 5.28 1.95
N VAL A 138 1.65 5.28 0.95
CA VAL A 138 0.20 5.34 1.11
C VAL A 138 -0.36 3.93 1.04
N LEU A 139 -1.37 3.64 1.86
CA LEU A 139 -2.17 2.43 1.79
C LEU A 139 -3.64 2.81 1.92
N MET A 140 -4.48 2.36 0.99
CA MET A 140 -5.92 2.60 1.04
C MET A 140 -6.72 1.43 0.48
N LYS A 141 -8.03 1.39 0.76
CA LYS A 141 -8.93 0.42 0.13
C LYS A 141 -9.15 0.77 -1.35
N GLU A 142 -9.15 -0.22 -2.22
CA GLU A 142 -9.45 -0.02 -3.66
C GLU A 142 -10.86 0.54 -3.88
N SER A 143 -11.80 0.19 -3.01
CA SER A 143 -13.18 0.71 -3.04
C SER A 143 -13.25 2.22 -2.88
N GLU A 144 -12.42 2.81 -2.01
CA GLU A 144 -12.33 4.26 -1.84
C GLU A 144 -11.78 4.94 -3.11
N LEU A 145 -10.76 4.34 -3.73
CA LEU A 145 -10.20 4.85 -4.98
C LEU A 145 -11.22 4.77 -6.13
N THR A 146 -11.90 3.62 -6.26
CA THR A 146 -12.94 3.41 -7.28
C THR A 146 -14.08 4.41 -7.10
N GLN A 147 -14.48 4.68 -5.86
CA GLN A 147 -15.50 5.69 -5.56
C GLN A 147 -15.04 7.10 -5.93
N PHE A 148 -13.76 7.42 -5.75
CA PHE A 148 -13.16 8.71 -6.11
C PHE A 148 -13.07 8.89 -7.64
N LEU A 149 -12.50 7.91 -8.34
CA LEU A 149 -12.29 7.96 -9.79
C LEU A 149 -13.58 7.76 -10.60
N LYS A 150 -14.63 7.21 -9.98
CA LYS A 150 -15.88 6.80 -10.67
C LYS A 150 -15.66 5.73 -11.76
N THR A 151 -14.53 5.05 -11.71
CA THR A 151 -14.15 3.96 -12.60
C THR A 151 -13.20 3.02 -11.87
N GLN A 152 -13.16 1.77 -12.30
CA GLN A 152 -12.16 0.81 -11.87
C GLN A 152 -10.90 0.98 -12.73
N LEU A 153 -9.72 0.89 -12.11
CA LEU A 153 -8.45 0.88 -12.84
C LEU A 153 -8.25 -0.50 -13.48
N GLU A 154 -7.73 -0.51 -14.70
CA GLU A 154 -7.41 -1.75 -15.40
C GLU A 154 -6.21 -2.47 -14.76
N GLU A 155 -6.25 -3.80 -14.80
CA GLU A 155 -5.22 -4.63 -14.17
C GLU A 155 -3.80 -4.37 -14.69
N ARG A 156 -3.66 -3.91 -15.94
CA ARG A 156 -2.36 -3.61 -16.56
C ARG A 156 -1.57 -2.52 -15.84
N TYR A 157 -2.24 -1.60 -15.14
CA TYR A 157 -1.58 -0.48 -14.48
C TYR A 157 -0.99 -0.84 -13.11
N PHE A 158 -1.33 -2.01 -12.55
CA PHE A 158 -0.81 -2.42 -11.26
C PHE A 158 0.51 -3.17 -11.39
N PHE A 159 1.48 -2.76 -10.57
CA PHE A 159 2.73 -3.46 -10.37
C PHE A 159 2.47 -4.91 -9.92
N LYS A 160 3.03 -5.86 -10.67
CA LYS A 160 2.77 -7.30 -10.44
C LYS A 160 3.66 -7.94 -9.37
N PRO A 161 4.97 -7.65 -9.29
CA PRO A 161 5.83 -8.28 -8.30
C PRO A 161 5.35 -8.09 -6.86
N SER A 162 5.71 -9.04 -5.99
CA SER A 162 5.35 -9.05 -4.57
C SER A 162 6.22 -8.14 -3.71
N ASN A 163 7.21 -7.49 -4.30
CA ASN A 163 8.08 -6.55 -3.61
C ASN A 163 8.68 -5.52 -4.57
N ILE A 164 9.10 -4.40 -4.01
CA ILE A 164 9.90 -3.38 -4.71
C ILE A 164 11.04 -2.92 -3.80
N VAL A 165 12.20 -2.63 -4.40
CA VAL A 165 13.33 -2.03 -3.70
C VAL A 165 13.29 -0.52 -3.91
N LEU A 166 13.28 0.23 -2.81
CA LEU A 166 13.33 1.68 -2.77
C LEU A 166 14.70 2.12 -2.29
N THR A 167 15.51 2.59 -3.22
CA THR A 167 16.81 3.18 -2.93
C THR A 167 16.68 4.69 -2.91
N GLY A 168 16.94 5.32 -1.76
CA GLY A 168 17.01 6.78 -1.68
C GLY A 168 18.29 7.28 -2.34
N LYS A 169 18.17 8.35 -3.15
CA LYS A 169 19.25 9.03 -3.87
C LYS A 169 20.36 9.53 -2.96
#